data_AF-W4MF39-F1
#
_entry.id   AF-W4MF39-F1
#
_cell.length_a   1.000
_cell.length_b   1.000
_cell.length_c   1.000
_cell.angle_alpha   90.00
_cell.angle_beta   90.00
_cell.angle_gamma   90.00
#
_symmetry.space_group_name_H-M   'P 1'
#
loop_
_entity.id
_entity.type
_entity.pdbx_description
1 polymer ?
#
loop_
_entity_poly.entity_id
_entity_poly.type
_entity_poly.pdbx_seq_one_letter_code
_entity_poly.pdbx_strand_id
1 'polypeptide(L)'
;MLEDQSAVAIRDPIQPLRQFHAGEAAAIALALEHAWWLLVNEQRALTFARQQGLKVVTVPEFIVYLYEAELLSARSTQMKLDAIAANTGQRVMRAARGAFRALTTERGER
;
A
#
# COMPACT_ATOMS: atom_id res chain seq x y z
N MET A 1 -1.00 -32.82 -0.37
CA MET A 1 -0.57 -32.29 -1.68
C MET A 1 -1.16 -30.90 -1.80
N LEU A 2 -0.32 -29.87 -1.63
CA LEU A 2 -0.68 -28.47 -1.87
C LEU A 2 -0.04 -28.10 -3.19
N GLU A 3 -0.72 -28.41 -4.28
CA GLU A 3 -0.53 -27.68 -5.53
C GLU A 3 -1.68 -26.69 -5.59
N ASP A 4 -1.38 -25.42 -5.40
CA ASP A 4 -2.02 -24.42 -6.26
C ASP A 4 -0.99 -23.34 -6.55
N GLN A 5 -0.39 -23.49 -7.74
CA GLN A 5 0.38 -22.44 -8.37
C GLN A 5 -0.60 -21.29 -8.59
N SER A 6 -0.59 -20.30 -7.69
CA SER A 6 -1.36 -19.07 -7.82
C SER A 6 -1.04 -18.46 -9.18
N ALA A 7 -1.88 -18.77 -10.18
CA ALA A 7 -1.69 -18.32 -11.54
C ALA A 7 -1.76 -16.79 -11.52
N VAL A 8 -0.68 -16.14 -11.92
CA VAL A 8 -0.69 -14.70 -12.15
C VAL A 8 -1.67 -14.44 -13.30
N ALA A 9 -2.89 -14.03 -12.95
CA ALA A 9 -3.88 -13.64 -13.94
C ALA A 9 -3.47 -12.28 -14.51
N ILE A 10 -2.95 -12.28 -15.73
CA ILE A 10 -2.71 -11.04 -16.49
C ILE A 10 -4.08 -10.49 -16.88
N ARG A 11 -4.35 -9.24 -16.49
CA ARG A 11 -5.58 -8.52 -16.82
C ARG A 11 -5.22 -7.15 -17.36
N ASP A 12 -5.85 -6.79 -18.47
CA ASP A 12 -5.82 -5.43 -19.00
C ASP A 12 -7.12 -4.71 -18.61
N PRO A 13 -7.06 -3.41 -18.30
CA PRO A 13 -8.27 -2.62 -18.07
C PRO A 13 -9.06 -2.45 -19.36
N ILE A 14 -10.38 -2.38 -19.24
CA ILE A 14 -11.28 -2.04 -20.35
C ILE A 14 -11.04 -0.58 -20.77
N GLN A 15 -10.80 0.33 -19.82
CA GLN A 15 -10.58 1.75 -20.06
C GLN A 15 -9.19 2.21 -19.56
N PRO A 16 -8.16 2.17 -20.42
CA PRO A 16 -6.81 2.56 -20.01
C PRO A 16 -6.68 4.07 -19.78
N LEU A 17 -5.94 4.44 -18.74
CA LEU A 17 -5.59 5.84 -18.45
C LEU A 17 -4.38 6.28 -19.28
N ARG A 18 -4.43 7.48 -19.86
CA ARG A 18 -3.35 8.01 -20.74
C ARG A 18 -2.29 8.85 -20.03
N GLN A 19 -2.54 9.23 -18.78
CA GLN A 19 -1.78 10.26 -18.06
C GLN A 19 -0.67 9.71 -17.14
N PHE A 20 -0.53 8.38 -17.07
CA PHE A 20 0.46 7.65 -16.26
C PHE A 20 1.27 6.68 -17.15
N HIS A 21 2.37 6.15 -16.62
CA HIS A 21 3.11 5.07 -17.29
C HIS A 21 2.27 3.79 -17.38
N ALA A 22 2.53 2.94 -18.37
CA ALA A 22 1.67 1.82 -18.74
C ALA A 22 1.22 0.92 -17.56
N GLY A 23 2.16 0.51 -16.70
CA GLY A 23 1.82 -0.33 -15.54
C GLY A 23 0.99 0.38 -14.47
N GLU A 24 1.29 1.65 -14.23
CA GLU A 24 0.57 2.49 -13.25
C GLU A 24 -0.85 2.82 -13.76
N ALA A 25 -0.96 3.17 -15.05
CA ALA A 25 -2.23 3.36 -15.73
C ALA A 25 -3.10 2.11 -15.65
N ALA A 26 -2.54 0.93 -15.93
CA ALA A 26 -3.26 -0.33 -15.86
C ALA A 26 -3.74 -0.65 -14.45
N ALA A 27 -2.87 -0.50 -13.44
CA ALA A 27 -3.22 -0.78 -12.05
C ALA A 27 -4.35 0.14 -11.54
N ILE A 28 -4.28 1.45 -11.82
CA ILE A 28 -5.32 2.40 -11.41
C ILE A 28 -6.63 2.10 -12.13
N ALA A 29 -6.59 1.83 -13.45
CA ALA A 29 -7.78 1.54 -14.22
C ALA A 29 -8.48 0.26 -13.75
N LEU A 30 -7.73 -0.82 -13.50
CA LEU A 30 -8.30 -2.05 -12.93
C LEU A 30 -8.89 -1.82 -11.53
N ALA A 31 -8.27 -0.99 -10.70
CA ALA A 31 -8.82 -0.65 -9.40
C ALA A 31 -10.14 0.12 -9.50
N LEU A 32 -10.29 1.00 -10.50
CA LEU A 32 -11.55 1.70 -10.79
C LEU A 32 -12.64 0.74 -11.25
N GLU A 33 -12.32 -0.17 -12.16
CA GLU A 33 -13.27 -1.13 -12.74
C GLU A 33 -13.78 -2.15 -11.72
N HIS A 34 -12.92 -2.56 -10.78
CA HIS A 34 -13.24 -3.63 -9.83
C HIS A 34 -13.42 -3.17 -8.37
N ALA A 35 -13.35 -1.85 -8.10
CA ALA A 35 -13.37 -1.28 -6.76
C ALA A 35 -12.34 -1.91 -5.81
N TRP A 36 -11.17 -2.27 -6.33
CA TRP A 36 -10.09 -2.85 -5.56
C TRP A 36 -9.32 -1.81 -4.75
N TRP A 37 -8.66 -2.28 -3.69
CA TRP A 37 -7.69 -1.46 -2.98
C TRP A 37 -6.42 -1.36 -3.80
N LEU A 38 -5.92 -0.14 -3.95
CA LEU A 38 -4.73 0.12 -4.73
C LEU A 38 -3.56 0.47 -3.82
N LEU A 39 -2.50 -0.34 -3.87
CA LEU A 39 -1.23 -0.05 -3.24
C LEU A 39 -0.43 0.92 -4.13
N VAL A 40 -0.29 2.18 -3.70
CA VAL A 40 0.40 3.23 -4.48
C VAL A 40 1.42 3.94 -3.60
N ASN A 41 2.64 4.12 -4.13
CA ASN A 41 3.68 4.89 -3.44
C ASN A 41 4.08 6.18 -4.17
N GLU A 42 3.66 6.37 -5.41
CA GLU A 42 3.93 7.60 -6.18
C GLU A 42 2.86 8.66 -5.85
N GLN A 43 3.31 9.91 -5.62
CA GLN A 43 2.47 10.97 -5.05
C GLN A 43 1.38 11.46 -6.01
N ARG A 44 1.68 11.55 -7.30
CA ARG A 44 0.74 11.99 -8.34
C ARG A 44 -0.37 10.96 -8.54
N ALA A 45 -0.06 9.67 -8.64
CA ALA A 45 -1.03 8.59 -8.68
C ALA A 45 -1.85 8.51 -7.39
N LEU A 46 -1.23 8.63 -6.22
CA LEU A 46 -1.94 8.62 -4.95
C LEU A 46 -3.00 9.74 -4.90
N THR A 47 -2.60 10.95 -5.31
CA THR A 47 -3.49 12.12 -5.34
C THR A 47 -4.65 11.90 -6.32
N PHE A 48 -4.34 11.44 -7.53
CA PHE A 48 -5.35 11.14 -8.54
C PHE A 48 -6.33 10.06 -8.08
N ALA A 49 -5.83 8.92 -7.60
CA ALA A 49 -6.65 7.80 -7.16
C ALA A 49 -7.60 8.21 -6.02
N ARG A 50 -7.14 9.03 -5.06
CA ARG A 50 -8.01 9.60 -4.01
C ARG A 50 -9.09 10.52 -4.59
N GLN A 51 -8.76 11.36 -5.56
CA GLN A 51 -9.74 12.23 -6.23
C GLN A 51 -10.79 11.41 -7.01
N GLN A 52 -10.43 10.23 -7.50
CA GLN A 52 -11.36 9.29 -8.13
C GLN A 52 -12.16 8.45 -7.13
N GLY A 53 -11.99 8.66 -5.82
CA GLY A 53 -12.70 7.90 -4.78
C GLY A 53 -12.20 6.46 -4.58
N LEU A 54 -11.03 6.12 -5.10
CA LEU A 54 -10.44 4.80 -4.87
C LEU A 54 -10.00 4.63 -3.41
N LYS A 55 -10.15 3.41 -2.92
CA LYS A 55 -9.49 2.97 -1.69
C LYS A 55 -8.01 2.78 -2.00
N VAL A 56 -7.18 3.62 -1.42
CA VAL A 56 -5.73 3.59 -1.62
C VAL A 56 -5.02 3.32 -0.32
N VAL A 57 -3.93 2.58 -0.41
CA VAL A 57 -3.01 2.33 0.69
C VAL A 57 -1.59 2.60 0.19
N THR A 58 -0.79 3.27 1.01
CA THR A 58 0.63 3.47 0.74
C THR A 58 1.46 2.33 1.33
N VAL A 59 2.69 2.14 0.86
CA VAL A 59 3.56 1.07 1.41
C VAL A 59 3.77 1.19 2.93
N PRO A 60 4.03 2.38 3.51
CA PRO A 60 4.11 2.52 4.96
C PRO A 60 2.80 2.17 5.68
N GLU A 61 1.65 2.59 5.16
CA GLU A 61 0.34 2.25 5.74
C GLU A 61 0.11 0.74 5.71
N PHE A 62 0.46 0.09 4.60
CA PHE A 62 0.33 -1.36 4.47
C PHE A 62 1.26 -2.12 5.43
N ILE A 63 2.49 -1.64 5.66
CA ILE A 63 3.39 -2.22 6.66
C ILE A 63 2.77 -2.14 8.07
N VAL A 64 2.15 -1.02 8.43
CA VAL A 64 1.47 -0.86 9.71
C VAL A 64 0.26 -1.78 9.82
N TYR A 65 -0.52 -1.92 8.75
CA TYR A 65 -1.63 -2.88 8.70
C TYR A 65 -1.15 -4.33 8.91
N LEU A 66 -0.01 -4.72 8.34
CA LEU A 66 0.54 -6.07 8.57
C LEU A 66 0.97 -6.30 10.03
N TYR A 67 1.39 -5.26 10.75
CA TYR A 67 1.63 -5.34 12.20
C TYR A 67 0.31 -5.50 12.97
N GLU A 68 -0.70 -4.71 12.62
CA GLU A 68 -2.04 -4.80 13.22
C GLU A 68 -2.64 -6.20 13.01
N ALA A 69 -2.49 -6.76 11.81
CA ALA A 69 -2.91 -8.11 11.46
C ALA A 69 -1.99 -9.23 12.02
N GLU A 70 -1.01 -8.90 12.86
CA GLU A 70 -0.06 -9.83 13.51
C GLU A 70 0.81 -10.64 12.53
N LEU A 71 0.90 -10.20 11.27
CA LEU A 71 1.77 -10.77 10.24
C LEU A 71 3.21 -10.27 10.33
N LEU A 72 3.44 -9.17 11.08
CA LEU A 72 4.76 -8.65 11.39
C LEU A 72 4.90 -8.42 12.90
N SER A 73 6.09 -8.69 13.44
CA SER A 73 6.47 -8.25 14.78
C SER A 73 6.74 -6.73 14.82
N ALA A 74 6.71 -6.11 16.00
CA ALA A 74 7.09 -4.70 16.15
C ALA A 74 8.51 -4.41 15.61
N ARG A 75 9.48 -5.28 15.91
CA ARG A 75 10.86 -5.16 15.40
C ARG A 75 10.91 -5.21 13.87
N SER A 76 10.24 -6.20 13.25
CA SER A 76 10.19 -6.33 11.80
C SER A 76 9.51 -5.14 11.12
N THR A 77 8.46 -4.61 11.76
CA THR A 77 7.71 -3.45 11.29
C THR A 77 8.59 -2.20 11.29
N GLN A 78 9.27 -1.92 12.41
CA GLN A 78 10.22 -0.82 12.53
C GLN A 78 11.32 -0.90 11.46
N MET A 79 11.95 -2.07 11.29
CA MET A 79 12.99 -2.27 10.27
C MET A 79 12.49 -1.99 8.85
N LYS A 80 11.27 -2.44 8.51
CA LYS A 80 10.68 -2.20 7.18
C LYS A 80 10.35 -0.72 6.96
N LEU A 81 9.81 -0.03 7.96
CA LEU A 81 9.55 1.41 7.90
C LEU A 81 10.86 2.22 7.75
N ASP A 82 11.93 1.81 8.44
CA ASP A 82 13.25 2.42 8.31
C ASP A 82 13.85 2.21 6.91
N ALA A 83 13.73 1.00 6.35
CA ALA A 83 14.27 0.67 5.03
C ALA A 83 13.67 1.50 3.88
N ILE A 84 12.40 1.89 3.99
CA ILE A 84 11.71 2.68 2.94
C ILE A 84 11.70 4.18 3.20
N ALA A 85 12.21 4.63 4.36
CA ALA A 85 12.10 6.02 4.81
C ALA A 85 12.78 7.02 3.86
N ALA A 86 13.93 6.64 3.28
CA ALA A 86 14.69 7.51 2.38
C ALA A 86 13.94 7.83 1.06
N ASN A 87 13.08 6.90 0.61
CA ASN A 87 12.40 6.99 -0.68
C ASN A 87 10.90 7.30 -0.54
N THR A 88 10.45 7.65 0.67
CA THR A 88 9.03 7.90 0.95
C THR A 88 8.83 9.31 1.47
N GLY A 89 7.77 9.99 1.01
CA GLY A 89 7.45 11.34 1.45
C GLY A 89 7.33 11.45 2.97
N GLN A 90 7.99 12.45 3.56
CA GLN A 90 8.06 12.66 5.01
C GLN A 90 6.68 12.71 5.69
N ARG A 91 5.68 13.28 5.03
CA ARG A 91 4.30 13.34 5.56
C ARG A 91 3.69 11.95 5.73
N VAL A 92 3.82 11.08 4.72
CA VAL A 92 3.30 9.71 4.75
C VAL A 92 4.03 8.89 5.80
N MET A 93 5.37 9.02 5.85
CA MET A 93 6.19 8.32 6.81
C MET A 93 5.87 8.72 8.27
N ARG A 94 5.66 10.02 8.53
CA ARG A 94 5.25 10.49 9.86
C ARG A 94 3.89 9.94 10.28
N ALA A 95 2.92 9.90 9.37
CA ALA A 95 1.60 9.35 9.66
C ALA A 95 1.69 7.86 10.01
N ALA A 96 2.41 7.05 9.21
CA ALA A 96 2.59 5.63 9.46
C ALA A 96 3.34 5.35 10.78
N ARG A 97 4.42 6.08 11.08
CA ARG A 97 5.12 5.94 12.37
C ARG A 97 4.28 6.41 13.56
N GLY A 98 3.36 7.35 13.36
CA GLY A 98 2.40 7.77 14.37
C GLY A 98 1.44 6.63 14.69
N ALA A 99 0.80 6.07 13.66
CA ALA A 99 -0.11 4.94 13.79
C ALA A 99 0.57 3.71 14.42
N PHE A 100 1.77 3.36 13.95
CA PHE A 100 2.54 2.25 14.51
C PHE A 100 2.81 2.42 16.02
N ARG A 101 3.23 3.61 16.44
CA ARG A 101 3.49 3.90 17.86
C ARG A 101 2.23 3.85 18.73
N ALA A 102 1.09 4.25 18.20
CA ALA A 102 -0.19 4.12 18.90
C ALA A 102 -0.51 2.64 19.13
N LEU A 103 -0.42 1.81 18.08
CA LEU A 103 -0.70 0.38 18.15
C LEU A 103 0.27 -0.36 19.10
N THR A 104 1.57 -0.07 19.06
CA THR A 104 2.53 -0.72 19.99
C THR A 104 2.26 -0.32 21.43
N THR A 105 1.83 0.93 21.68
CA THR A 105 1.46 1.40 23.01
C THR A 105 0.21 0.69 23.53
N GLU A 106 -0.81 0.53 22.68
CA GLU A 106 -2.03 -0.21 23.01
C GLU A 106 -1.75 -1.68 23.36
N ARG A 107 -0.74 -2.29 22.71
CA ARG A 107 -0.30 -3.66 22.96
C ARG A 107 0.66 -3.82 24.14
N GLY A 108 1.12 -2.73 24.75
CA GLY A 108 2.11 -2.78 25.84
C GLY A 108 3.53 -3.15 25.39
N GLU A 109 3.81 -3.08 24.09
CA GLU A 109 5.12 -3.34 23.50
C GLU A 109 5.91 -2.01 23.48
N ARG A 110 6.79 -1.81 24.46
CA ARG A 110 7.71 -0.65 24.53
C ARG A 110 9.16 -1.08 24.42
#